data_AF-A0A838NQ06-F1
#
_entry.id   AF-A0A838NQ06-F1
#
_cell.length_a   1.000
_cell.length_b   1.000
_cell.length_c   1.000
_cell.angle_alpha   90.00
_cell.angle_beta   90.00
_cell.angle_gamma   90.00
#
_symmetry.space_group_name_H-M   'P 1'
#
loop_
_entity.id
_entity.type
_entity.pdbx_description
1 polymer ?
#
loop_
_entity_poly.entity_id
_entity_poly.type
_entity_poly.pdbx_seq_one_letter_code
_entity_poly.pdbx_strand_id
1 'polypeptide(L)'
;MNGQSDDDSDFTGSIDAPPPAYERNDPIVPPPFNDQQQRNQYGPPGGNRNQQDRGDGRNDGRNDARRDGRRNQRNPRGRGRNNRPQRDQPPRQATAPIVPDGETTGWYDTSRDGGFIRRAANSYLVDPADAFIPLALGRQYNLRRGDAVFATTGRDQRGRIIAAEITQINGDDPALAARRPDFGALTASYPERKLTLETGRPAKGGPELTRRAIDLIAPIGYGQRALIVAPARAGKTMLLQAIVEGVAVNHPQAALLVLLVDERPEEVSEMITWGYGEVVASSFDMPAARHTDVTEMVLERARRLVELGKDVVIVLDSITRMARAYNTVERGTGRTLSGGLDATAMARPKAFFGSARSVAPEHGGGSLTIIATALVETGSRMDDVIFEEFKGTGNCEIKLDRSLAEKRIYPAIDVSTSGTRREDKLFRPDQLEHVYTLRRGLQQMPSSSAMEWLIKRIAATPGNDALLEGL
;
A
#
# COMPACT_ATOMS: atom_id res chain seq x y z
N MET A 1 -4.49 -28.27 -74.45
CA MET A 1 -3.31 -27.40 -74.59
C MET A 1 -3.20 -26.65 -73.27
N ASN A 2 -2.62 -27.25 -72.23
CA ASN A 2 -1.19 -27.45 -71.91
C ASN A 2 -0.47 -26.17 -71.45
N GLY A 3 0.15 -26.27 -70.26
CA GLY A 3 1.15 -25.35 -69.66
C GLY A 3 0.56 -24.46 -68.56
N GLN A 4 0.60 -24.73 -67.24
CA GLN A 4 1.64 -25.27 -66.34
C GLN A 4 2.83 -24.32 -66.08
N SER A 5 2.84 -23.75 -64.87
CA SER A 5 3.98 -23.33 -64.03
C SER A 5 3.38 -22.70 -62.75
N ASP A 6 3.09 -23.48 -61.69
CA ASP A 6 3.99 -23.91 -60.61
C ASP A 6 4.70 -22.73 -59.92
N ASP A 7 4.17 -22.35 -58.75
CA ASP A 7 4.96 -21.98 -57.56
C ASP A 7 4.07 -22.12 -56.31
N ASP A 8 3.97 -23.36 -55.84
CA ASP A 8 3.54 -23.71 -54.48
C ASP A 8 4.76 -23.54 -53.55
N SER A 9 4.68 -22.59 -52.62
CA SER A 9 5.57 -22.56 -51.45
C SER A 9 4.73 -22.57 -50.18
N ASP A 10 4.80 -23.72 -49.51
CA ASP A 10 4.26 -24.04 -48.19
C ASP A 10 4.37 -22.90 -47.17
N PHE A 11 3.22 -22.48 -46.64
CA PHE A 11 3.15 -21.71 -45.39
C PHE A 11 2.55 -22.59 -44.29
N THR A 12 3.26 -23.67 -43.95
CA THR A 12 3.09 -24.38 -42.69
C THR A 12 4.20 -23.95 -41.74
N GLY A 13 3.88 -23.08 -40.78
CA GLY A 13 4.87 -22.58 -39.83
C GLY A 13 4.24 -21.97 -38.58
N SER A 14 4.32 -22.72 -37.49
CA SER A 14 4.20 -22.32 -36.08
C SER A 14 2.92 -21.63 -35.62
N ILE A 15 2.07 -22.42 -34.97
CA ILE A 15 1.17 -21.98 -33.90
C ILE A 15 2.01 -21.20 -32.88
N ASP A 16 1.69 -19.91 -32.71
CA ASP A 16 2.35 -19.01 -31.78
C ASP A 16 2.47 -19.64 -30.39
N ALA A 17 3.71 -19.71 -29.91
CA ALA A 17 4.04 -20.10 -28.57
C ALA A 17 3.36 -19.15 -27.56
N PRO A 18 2.92 -19.65 -26.40
CA PRO A 18 2.41 -18.78 -25.34
C PRO A 18 3.48 -17.74 -24.97
N PRO A 19 3.07 -16.51 -24.58
CA PRO A 19 4.01 -15.47 -24.16
C PRO A 19 4.87 -15.97 -22.99
N PRO A 20 6.11 -15.46 -22.85
CA PRO A 20 7.03 -15.94 -21.82
C PRO A 20 6.37 -15.82 -20.46
N ALA A 21 6.34 -16.94 -19.73
CA ALA A 21 5.99 -16.97 -18.33
C ALA A 21 6.84 -15.91 -17.62
N TYR A 22 6.20 -15.16 -16.71
CA TYR A 22 6.90 -14.37 -15.70
C TYR A 22 8.16 -15.11 -15.28
N GLU A 23 9.32 -14.45 -15.36
CA GLU A 23 10.48 -14.90 -14.62
C GLU A 23 9.98 -15.12 -13.19
N ARG A 24 9.90 -16.40 -12.80
CA ARG A 24 9.64 -16.78 -11.43
C ARG A 24 10.82 -16.20 -10.66
N ASN A 25 10.65 -15.00 -10.10
CA ASN A 25 11.31 -14.72 -8.84
C ASN A 25 10.85 -15.86 -7.94
N ASP A 26 11.78 -16.76 -7.62
CA ASP A 26 11.51 -17.87 -6.72
C ASP A 26 10.69 -17.35 -5.54
N PRO A 27 9.59 -18.00 -5.15
CA PRO A 27 8.87 -17.61 -3.96
C PRO A 27 9.89 -17.61 -2.81
N ILE A 28 10.22 -16.42 -2.31
CA ILE A 28 11.15 -16.27 -1.19
C ILE A 28 10.38 -16.76 0.03
N VAL A 29 10.52 -18.06 0.30
CA VAL A 29 10.06 -18.68 1.53
C VAL A 29 10.90 -18.08 2.66
N PRO A 30 10.32 -17.37 3.64
CA PRO A 30 11.08 -16.91 4.79
C PRO A 30 11.67 -18.12 5.52
N PRO A 31 12.93 -18.05 6.00
CA PRO A 31 13.52 -19.15 6.76
C PRO A 31 12.68 -19.43 8.03
N PRO A 32 12.66 -20.67 8.53
CA PRO A 32 11.91 -21.02 9.73
C PRO A 32 12.36 -20.16 10.92
N PHE A 33 11.39 -19.59 11.64
CA PHE A 33 11.60 -18.83 12.86
C PHE A 33 12.35 -19.69 13.90
N ASN A 34 13.51 -19.22 14.35
CA ASN A 34 14.31 -19.92 15.37
C ASN A 34 14.24 -19.17 16.70
N ASP A 35 13.35 -19.62 17.59
CA ASP A 35 12.94 -18.97 18.84
C ASP A 35 13.96 -19.06 20.00
N GLN A 36 15.18 -19.55 19.77
CA GLN A 36 16.07 -19.96 20.86
C GLN A 36 17.19 -18.97 21.25
N GLN A 37 17.28 -17.77 20.66
CA GLN A 37 18.41 -16.86 20.95
C GLN A 37 18.10 -15.58 21.75
N GLN A 38 16.85 -15.31 22.15
CA GLN A 38 16.52 -14.09 22.93
C GLN A 38 16.33 -14.30 24.44
N ARG A 39 16.81 -15.40 25.03
CA ARG A 39 16.61 -15.69 26.46
C ARG A 39 17.70 -15.22 27.43
N ASN A 40 18.78 -14.59 26.95
CA ASN A 40 19.90 -14.16 27.80
C ASN A 40 20.09 -12.64 27.79
N GLN A 41 19.12 -11.87 28.29
CA GLN A 41 19.41 -10.48 28.67
C GLN A 41 18.43 -9.79 29.63
N TYR A 42 17.96 -10.45 30.70
CA TYR A 42 17.32 -9.73 31.81
C TYR A 42 17.67 -10.36 33.17
N GLY A 43 18.55 -9.71 33.92
CA GLY A 43 18.78 -9.96 35.34
C GLY A 43 17.79 -9.16 36.21
N PRO A 44 17.44 -9.64 37.42
CA PRO A 44 16.38 -9.04 38.24
C PRO A 44 16.90 -7.88 39.10
N PRO A 45 16.12 -6.80 39.32
CA PRO A 45 16.46 -5.82 40.35
C PRO A 45 15.78 -6.16 41.69
N GLY A 46 16.61 -6.39 42.70
CA GLY A 46 16.20 -6.54 44.10
C GLY A 46 16.26 -5.22 44.89
N GLY A 47 15.20 -4.95 45.65
CA GLY A 47 15.19 -4.59 47.08
C GLY A 47 16.02 -3.42 47.66
N ASN A 48 15.29 -2.33 47.95
CA ASN A 48 15.20 -1.58 49.23
C ASN A 48 16.40 -0.82 49.86
N ARG A 49 16.24 0.51 50.09
CA ARG A 49 16.05 1.15 51.43
C ARG A 49 15.93 2.69 51.42
N ASN A 50 14.83 3.16 52.02
CA ASN A 50 14.58 4.33 52.89
C ASN A 50 15.49 5.58 52.91
N GLN A 51 14.84 6.76 52.80
CA GLN A 51 14.77 7.83 53.83
C GLN A 51 13.75 8.90 53.37
N GLN A 52 12.60 9.01 54.06
CA GLN A 52 12.26 10.06 55.04
C GLN A 52 12.13 11.48 54.47
N ASP A 53 10.90 12.00 54.42
CA ASP A 53 10.31 12.93 55.42
C ASP A 53 9.45 14.04 54.75
N ARG A 54 8.20 14.14 55.24
CA ARG A 54 7.32 15.34 55.37
C ARG A 54 6.89 16.06 54.08
N GLY A 55 5.62 16.38 53.84
CA GLY A 55 4.56 16.80 54.76
C GLY A 55 4.13 18.23 54.39
N ASP A 56 2.82 18.44 54.27
CA ASP A 56 2.07 19.68 53.97
C ASP A 56 2.08 20.16 52.50
N GLY A 57 0.97 20.58 51.89
CA GLY A 57 -0.35 20.94 52.40
C GLY A 57 -0.84 22.24 51.75
N ARG A 58 -1.98 22.15 51.07
CA ARG A 58 -2.98 23.22 50.80
C ARG A 58 -2.74 24.28 49.69
N ASN A 59 -3.57 24.12 48.66
CA ASN A 59 -4.75 24.94 48.34
C ASN A 59 -4.63 26.40 47.84
N ASP A 60 -5.22 26.59 46.65
CA ASP A 60 -6.10 27.66 46.17
C ASP A 60 -5.67 29.14 46.16
N GLY A 61 -5.92 29.79 45.01
CA GLY A 61 -6.43 31.16 45.02
C GLY A 61 -5.99 32.10 43.90
N ARG A 62 -6.71 32.04 42.77
CA ARG A 62 -7.30 33.15 41.98
C ARG A 62 -6.69 34.57 42.01
N ASN A 63 -6.61 35.09 40.78
CA ASN A 63 -7.13 36.38 40.29
C ASN A 63 -6.24 37.63 40.13
N ASP A 64 -6.46 38.19 38.94
CA ASP A 64 -6.58 39.61 38.56
C ASP A 64 -5.35 40.47 38.26
N ALA A 65 -5.20 40.71 36.95
CA ALA A 65 -5.21 42.02 36.28
C ALA A 65 -4.32 43.14 36.87
N ARG A 66 -3.41 43.67 36.03
CA ARG A 66 -3.52 45.04 35.47
C ARG A 66 -2.39 45.39 34.50
N ARG A 67 -2.85 45.84 33.35
CA ARG A 67 -2.31 46.82 32.40
C ARG A 67 -1.54 47.97 33.10
N ASP A 68 -0.33 48.30 32.66
CA ASP A 68 -0.03 49.63 32.11
C ASP A 68 1.41 49.76 31.59
N GLY A 69 1.53 50.50 30.48
CA GLY A 69 2.74 50.64 29.69
C GLY A 69 3.75 51.63 30.25
N ARG A 70 4.98 51.54 29.74
CA ARG A 70 5.94 52.65 29.70
C ARG A 70 6.86 52.53 28.50
N ARG A 71 6.62 53.40 27.52
CA ARG A 71 7.58 53.89 26.53
C ARG A 71 8.90 54.22 27.21
N ASN A 72 10.01 53.81 26.60
CA ASN A 72 11.21 54.66 26.63
C ASN A 72 11.98 54.53 25.31
N GLN A 73 11.89 55.60 24.52
CA GLN A 73 12.80 55.91 23.43
C GLN A 73 14.17 56.30 24.01
N ARG A 74 15.26 55.77 23.46
CA ARG A 74 16.51 56.54 23.32
C ARG A 74 17.43 55.96 22.23
N ASN A 75 17.99 56.91 21.50
CA ASN A 75 18.65 56.87 20.19
C ASN A 75 19.89 55.95 20.02
N PRO A 76 20.33 55.75 18.76
CA PRO A 76 21.39 54.84 18.34
C PRO A 76 22.78 55.51 18.29
N ARG A 77 23.80 54.76 18.71
CA ARG A 77 25.25 54.95 18.43
C ARG A 77 25.81 53.53 18.37
N GLY A 78 26.42 53.03 17.29
CA GLY A 78 27.51 53.61 16.53
C GLY A 78 28.84 52.99 17.00
N ARG A 79 29.41 52.13 16.15
CA ARG A 79 30.79 51.54 16.15
C ARG A 79 31.09 50.33 17.05
N GLY A 80 31.61 49.28 16.39
CA GLY A 80 32.26 48.15 17.05
C GLY A 80 32.48 46.96 16.11
N ARG A 81 33.25 47.16 15.04
CA ARG A 81 33.67 46.14 14.07
C ARG A 81 34.61 45.15 14.77
N ASN A 82 34.06 44.06 15.33
CA ASN A 82 34.86 42.95 15.85
C ASN A 82 35.06 41.91 14.75
N ASN A 83 36.17 42.06 14.01
CA ASN A 83 36.81 40.95 13.29
C ASN A 83 37.27 39.92 14.32
N ARG A 84 36.46 38.88 14.55
CA ARG A 84 36.96 37.63 15.14
C ARG A 84 37.61 36.82 14.02
N PRO A 85 38.87 36.38 14.17
CA PRO A 85 39.44 35.39 13.27
C PRO A 85 38.54 34.16 13.30
N GLN A 86 38.05 33.77 12.14
CA GLN A 86 37.33 32.54 11.92
C GLN A 86 38.30 31.42 12.32
N ARG A 87 38.04 30.77 13.46
CA ARG A 87 38.75 29.54 13.84
C ARG A 87 38.59 28.58 12.67
N ASP A 88 39.69 28.25 12.02
CA ASP A 88 39.79 27.17 11.06
C ASP A 88 39.07 25.97 11.65
N GLN A 89 37.93 25.61 11.06
CA GLN A 89 37.36 24.30 11.31
C GLN A 89 38.43 23.30 10.86
N PRO A 90 38.81 22.32 11.70
CA PRO A 90 39.73 21.29 11.25
C PRO A 90 39.17 20.69 9.95
N PRO A 91 40.01 20.46 8.93
CA PRO A 91 39.55 19.86 7.69
C PRO A 91 38.81 18.58 8.04
N ARG A 92 37.57 18.44 7.53
CA ARG A 92 36.81 17.18 7.65
C ARG A 92 37.77 16.07 7.23
N GLN A 93 38.10 15.18 8.15
CA GLN A 93 38.89 13.99 7.83
C GLN A 93 38.19 13.33 6.65
N ALA A 94 38.88 13.27 5.51
CA ALA A 94 38.40 12.49 4.38
C ALA A 94 38.26 11.06 4.91
N THR A 95 37.02 10.61 5.06
CA THR A 95 36.74 9.20 5.34
C THR A 95 37.50 8.40 4.29
N ALA A 96 38.36 7.49 4.73
CA ALA A 96 39.08 6.61 3.83
C ALA A 96 38.09 6.00 2.82
N PRO A 97 38.44 5.92 1.53
CA PRO A 97 37.55 5.36 0.53
C PRO A 97 37.15 3.95 0.96
N ILE A 98 35.85 3.70 1.01
CA ILE A 98 35.29 2.38 1.31
C ILE A 98 35.71 1.46 0.16
N VAL A 99 36.40 0.37 0.48
CA VAL A 99 36.77 -0.65 -0.51
C VAL A 99 35.52 -1.50 -0.79
N PRO A 100 35.01 -1.56 -2.03
CA PRO A 100 33.89 -2.41 -2.36
C PRO A 100 34.25 -3.89 -2.17
N ASP A 101 33.41 -4.63 -1.44
CA ASP A 101 33.55 -6.07 -1.19
C ASP A 101 32.27 -6.87 -1.47
N GLY A 102 31.22 -6.21 -1.96
CA GLY A 102 29.95 -6.84 -2.32
C GLY A 102 28.98 -5.88 -3.00
N GLU A 103 27.75 -6.35 -3.19
CA GLU A 103 26.64 -5.60 -3.76
C GLU A 103 25.36 -5.87 -2.99
N THR A 104 24.42 -4.95 -3.05
CA THR A 104 23.11 -5.12 -2.42
C THR A 104 22.03 -4.44 -3.25
N THR A 105 20.83 -5.02 -3.20
CA THR A 105 19.62 -4.47 -3.79
C THR A 105 18.53 -4.39 -2.73
N GLY A 106 17.79 -3.29 -2.72
CA GLY A 106 16.62 -3.16 -1.87
C GLY A 106 16.02 -1.77 -1.96
N TRP A 107 15.28 -1.37 -0.94
CA TRP A 107 14.55 -0.11 -0.92
C TRP A 107 15.09 0.81 0.15
N TYR A 108 15.35 2.06 -0.23
CA TYR A 108 15.89 3.06 0.66
C TYR A 108 14.88 3.45 1.74
N ASP A 109 15.29 3.33 3.00
CA ASP A 109 14.55 3.75 4.17
C ASP A 109 15.33 4.84 4.90
N THR A 110 14.77 6.05 4.95
CA THR A 110 15.45 7.23 5.47
C THR A 110 15.55 7.18 6.99
N SER A 111 16.67 7.67 7.54
CA SER A 111 16.89 7.84 8.97
C SER A 111 17.52 9.20 9.25
N ARG A 112 17.67 9.56 10.53
CA ARG A 112 18.20 10.88 10.94
C ARG A 112 19.62 11.13 10.40
N ASP A 113 20.47 10.11 10.40
CA ASP A 113 21.90 10.23 10.09
C ASP A 113 22.26 9.67 8.69
N GLY A 114 21.27 9.30 7.87
CA GLY A 114 21.46 8.64 6.59
C GLY A 114 20.24 7.80 6.22
N GLY A 115 20.43 6.52 5.92
CA GLY A 115 19.34 5.56 5.78
C GLY A 115 19.85 4.13 5.57
N PHE A 116 18.95 3.21 5.25
CA PHE A 116 19.28 1.79 5.08
C PHE A 116 18.62 1.24 3.82
N ILE A 117 19.27 0.27 3.19
CA ILE A 117 18.69 -0.52 2.09
C ILE A 117 17.95 -1.69 2.69
N ARG A 118 16.61 -1.64 2.71
CA ARG A 118 15.73 -2.68 3.23
C ARG A 118 15.44 -3.73 2.17
N ARG A 119 15.32 -5.00 2.55
CA ARG A 119 15.06 -6.10 1.62
C ARG A 119 13.61 -6.60 1.71
N ALA A 120 13.01 -6.94 0.57
CA ALA A 120 11.66 -7.50 0.50
C ALA A 120 11.55 -8.84 1.24
N ALA A 121 12.60 -9.66 1.20
CA ALA A 121 12.69 -10.95 1.92
C ALA A 121 12.44 -10.84 3.43
N ASN A 122 12.61 -9.64 4.01
CA ASN A 122 12.34 -9.36 5.42
C ASN A 122 11.18 -8.37 5.59
N SER A 123 10.22 -8.31 4.65
CA SER A 123 9.10 -7.34 4.67
C SER A 123 9.53 -5.89 4.86
N TYR A 124 10.69 -5.50 4.31
CA TYR A 124 11.35 -4.21 4.48
C TYR A 124 11.71 -3.82 5.92
N LEU A 125 11.80 -4.80 6.81
CA LEU A 125 12.16 -4.56 8.21
C LEU A 125 13.66 -4.37 8.36
N VAL A 126 14.01 -3.80 9.51
CA VAL A 126 15.39 -3.67 9.95
C VAL A 126 16.02 -5.04 10.06
N ASP A 127 17.09 -5.25 9.30
CA ASP A 127 17.95 -6.41 9.40
C ASP A 127 19.39 -5.97 9.70
N PRO A 128 20.14 -6.69 10.56
CA PRO A 128 21.56 -6.41 10.79
C PRO A 128 22.43 -6.43 9.52
N ALA A 129 22.00 -7.13 8.48
CA ALA A 129 22.65 -7.19 7.17
C ALA A 129 22.18 -6.08 6.20
N ASP A 130 21.31 -5.15 6.64
CA ASP A 130 20.95 -3.99 5.81
C ASP A 130 22.16 -3.06 5.63
N ALA A 131 22.43 -2.70 4.39
CA ALA A 131 23.50 -1.76 4.08
C ALA A 131 23.10 -0.33 4.50
N PHE A 132 23.97 0.33 5.25
CA PHE A 132 23.80 1.74 5.61
C PHE A 132 24.17 2.64 4.44
N ILE A 133 23.31 3.59 4.09
CA ILE A 133 23.58 4.66 3.12
C ILE A 133 23.93 5.94 3.90
N PRO A 134 25.16 6.47 3.77
CA PRO A 134 25.55 7.73 4.38
C PRO A 134 24.68 8.90 3.89
N LEU A 135 24.42 9.87 4.78
CA LEU A 135 23.65 11.07 4.44
C LEU A 135 24.21 11.83 3.23
N ALA A 136 25.53 11.85 3.05
CA ALA A 136 26.17 12.49 1.90
C ALA A 136 25.76 11.82 0.59
N LEU A 137 25.75 10.48 0.55
CA LEU A 137 25.38 9.68 -0.63
C LEU A 137 23.87 9.82 -0.91
N GLY A 138 23.04 9.73 0.13
CA GLY A 138 21.59 9.95 0.00
C GLY A 138 21.26 11.35 -0.55
N ARG A 139 21.97 12.40 -0.11
CA ARG A 139 21.79 13.76 -0.63
C ARG A 139 22.34 13.93 -2.04
N GLN A 140 23.49 13.33 -2.35
CA GLN A 140 24.10 13.40 -3.68
C GLN A 140 23.14 12.92 -4.76
N TYR A 141 22.43 11.82 -4.51
CA TYR A 141 21.50 11.21 -5.46
C TYR A 141 20.04 11.59 -5.22
N ASN A 142 19.76 12.53 -4.29
CA ASN A 142 18.41 12.95 -3.92
C ASN A 142 17.47 11.76 -3.63
N LEU A 143 17.96 10.79 -2.86
CA LEU A 143 17.19 9.59 -2.53
C LEU A 143 15.98 9.95 -1.67
N ARG A 144 14.86 9.31 -1.98
CA ARG A 144 13.60 9.39 -1.23
C ARG A 144 13.23 8.01 -0.74
N ARG A 145 12.52 7.95 0.39
CA ARG A 145 12.05 6.69 0.96
C ARG A 145 11.31 5.88 -0.11
N GLY A 146 11.53 4.57 -0.14
CA GLY A 146 10.94 3.66 -1.11
C GLY A 146 11.63 3.63 -2.48
N ASP A 147 12.72 4.38 -2.71
CA ASP A 147 13.53 4.21 -3.92
C ASP A 147 14.17 2.83 -3.91
N ALA A 148 14.00 2.06 -4.99
CA ALA A 148 14.79 0.86 -5.21
C ALA A 148 16.23 1.28 -5.53
N VAL A 149 17.19 0.74 -4.79
CA VAL A 149 18.61 1.08 -4.89
C VAL A 149 19.39 -0.19 -5.17
N PHE A 150 20.22 -0.13 -6.20
CA PHE A 150 21.33 -1.05 -6.41
C PHE A 150 22.62 -0.33 -6.02
N ALA A 151 23.40 -0.93 -5.12
CA ALA A 151 24.61 -0.31 -4.60
C ALA A 151 25.72 -1.34 -4.42
N THR A 152 26.95 -0.91 -4.71
CA THR A 152 28.13 -1.62 -4.23
C THR A 152 28.29 -1.36 -2.73
N THR A 153 28.70 -2.37 -1.99
CA THR A 153 28.88 -2.30 -0.54
C THR A 153 30.32 -2.53 -0.17
N GLY A 154 30.73 -1.96 0.95
CA GLY A 154 31.96 -2.32 1.65
C GLY A 154 31.70 -2.42 3.16
N ARG A 155 32.77 -2.46 3.93
CA ARG A 155 32.72 -2.42 5.39
C ARG A 155 33.29 -1.14 5.96
N ASP A 156 32.62 -0.58 6.96
CA ASP A 156 33.15 0.53 7.74
C ASP A 156 34.16 0.06 8.80
N GLN A 157 34.76 1.01 9.54
CA GLN A 157 35.72 0.72 10.62
C GLN A 157 35.16 -0.16 11.75
N ARG A 158 33.83 -0.27 11.86
CA ARG A 158 33.12 -1.09 12.84
C ARG A 158 32.64 -2.43 12.25
N GLY A 159 33.03 -2.74 11.01
CA GLY A 159 32.66 -3.95 10.30
C GLY A 159 31.21 -3.98 9.78
N ARG A 160 30.49 -2.85 9.83
CA ARG A 160 29.10 -2.73 9.36
C ARG A 160 29.08 -2.58 7.83
N ILE A 161 28.05 -3.16 7.22
CA ILE A 161 27.82 -3.04 5.77
C ILE A 161 27.41 -1.60 5.45
N ILE A 162 28.11 -0.97 4.52
CA ILE A 162 27.91 0.42 4.12
C ILE A 162 27.92 0.52 2.59
N ALA A 163 27.02 1.30 2.01
CA ALA A 163 27.01 1.57 0.59
C ALA A 163 28.26 2.39 0.21
N ALA A 164 29.06 1.85 -0.70
CA ALA A 164 30.23 2.51 -1.27
C ALA A 164 29.83 3.43 -2.42
N GLU A 165 29.02 2.91 -3.36
CA GLU A 165 28.50 3.65 -4.50
C GLU A 165 27.09 3.17 -4.85
N ILE A 166 26.23 4.09 -5.30
CA ILE A 166 24.91 3.76 -5.84
C ILE A 166 25.05 3.70 -7.35
N THR A 167 24.76 2.54 -7.91
CA THR A 167 24.93 2.24 -9.34
C THR A 167 23.61 2.34 -10.10
N GLN A 168 22.47 2.06 -9.47
CA GLN A 168 21.14 2.28 -10.06
C GLN A 168 20.10 2.73 -9.04
N ILE A 169 19.14 3.53 -9.50
CA ILE A 169 17.97 3.95 -8.72
C ILE A 169 16.71 3.68 -9.53
N ASN A 170 15.81 2.88 -8.99
CA ASN A 170 14.58 2.42 -9.63
C ASN A 170 14.80 1.78 -11.02
N GLY A 171 15.94 1.12 -11.21
CA GLY A 171 16.34 0.47 -12.46
C GLY A 171 17.03 1.39 -13.48
N ASP A 172 17.12 2.69 -13.20
CA ASP A 172 17.73 3.69 -14.08
C ASP A 172 19.05 4.22 -13.52
N ASP A 173 19.79 4.95 -14.36
CA ASP A 173 20.97 5.72 -13.97
C ASP A 173 20.61 6.71 -12.83
N PRO A 174 21.38 6.76 -11.73
CA PRO A 174 21.12 7.66 -10.61
C PRO A 174 20.95 9.13 -11.00
N ALA A 175 21.62 9.60 -12.06
CA ALA A 175 21.50 10.97 -12.56
C ALA A 175 20.14 11.26 -13.20
N LEU A 176 19.49 10.25 -13.80
CA LEU A 176 18.13 10.37 -14.35
C LEU A 176 17.09 10.33 -13.24
N ALA A 177 17.29 9.46 -12.25
CA ALA A 177 16.37 9.34 -11.12
C ALA A 177 16.19 10.69 -10.38
N ALA A 178 17.23 11.51 -10.30
CA ALA A 178 17.15 12.83 -9.66
C ALA A 178 16.18 13.82 -10.34
N ARG A 179 15.79 13.58 -11.60
CA ARG A 179 14.89 14.45 -12.39
C ARG A 179 13.43 14.04 -12.33
N ARG A 180 13.10 12.89 -11.71
CA ARG A 180 11.74 12.38 -11.65
C ARG A 180 10.83 13.33 -10.85
N PRO A 181 9.55 13.47 -11.22
CA PRO A 181 8.62 14.35 -10.51
C PRO A 181 8.40 13.88 -9.06
N ASP A 182 7.84 14.78 -8.25
CA ASP A 182 7.30 14.41 -6.95
C ASP A 182 5.86 13.94 -7.07
N PHE A 183 5.51 12.83 -6.42
CA PHE A 183 4.16 12.27 -6.43
C PHE A 183 3.09 13.30 -6.05
N GLY A 184 3.39 14.21 -5.10
CA GLY A 184 2.49 15.28 -4.69
C GLY A 184 2.22 16.32 -5.77
N ALA A 185 3.14 16.48 -6.74
CA ALA A 185 3.01 17.41 -7.86
C ALA A 185 2.28 16.80 -9.07
N LEU A 186 2.02 15.49 -9.07
CA LEU A 186 1.29 14.81 -10.15
C LEU A 186 -0.21 15.12 -10.08
N THR A 187 -0.75 15.67 -11.16
CA THR A 187 -2.18 15.98 -11.28
C THR A 187 -3.02 14.71 -11.22
N ALA A 188 -3.93 14.66 -10.24
CA ALA A 188 -4.85 13.55 -10.05
C ALA A 188 -6.02 13.62 -11.04
N SER A 189 -6.36 12.50 -11.66
CA SER A 189 -7.54 12.33 -12.51
C SER A 189 -8.45 11.21 -12.00
N TYR A 190 -9.68 11.17 -12.52
CA TYR A 190 -10.57 10.04 -12.29
C TYR A 190 -10.07 8.81 -13.07
N PRO A 191 -10.27 7.59 -12.56
CA PRO A 191 -10.01 6.38 -13.33
C PRO A 191 -10.87 6.32 -14.60
N GLU A 192 -10.22 6.13 -15.74
CA GLU A 192 -10.87 5.95 -17.05
C GLU A 192 -10.43 4.65 -17.75
N ARG A 193 -9.40 3.98 -17.20
CA ARG A 193 -8.99 2.65 -17.64
C ARG A 193 -9.52 1.62 -16.64
N LYS A 194 -10.30 0.64 -17.13
CA LYS A 194 -10.81 -0.46 -16.32
C LYS A 194 -9.68 -1.43 -15.97
N LEU A 195 -9.62 -1.83 -14.70
CA LEU A 195 -8.80 -2.92 -14.21
C LEU A 195 -9.63 -4.22 -14.28
N THR A 196 -9.79 -4.75 -15.50
CA THR A 196 -10.62 -5.95 -15.76
C THR A 196 -10.11 -7.14 -14.96
N LEU A 197 -11.00 -7.80 -14.21
CA LEU A 197 -10.66 -8.96 -13.40
C LEU A 197 -10.96 -10.28 -14.12
N GLU A 198 -12.07 -10.37 -14.87
CA GLU A 198 -12.44 -11.56 -15.65
C GLU A 198 -11.26 -12.13 -16.46
N THR A 199 -11.01 -13.44 -16.36
CA THR A 199 -9.85 -14.09 -17.01
C THR A 199 -10.23 -14.93 -18.23
N GLY A 200 -11.51 -14.89 -18.63
CA GLY A 200 -12.05 -15.66 -19.75
C GLY A 200 -12.22 -17.16 -19.45
N ARG A 201 -12.01 -17.57 -18.19
CA ARG A 201 -12.22 -18.96 -17.76
C ARG A 201 -13.73 -19.26 -17.66
N PRO A 202 -14.16 -20.53 -17.77
CA PRO A 202 -15.56 -20.88 -17.54
C PRO A 202 -16.01 -20.56 -16.10
N ALA A 203 -16.99 -19.68 -15.97
CA ALA A 203 -17.50 -19.22 -14.68
C ALA A 203 -18.59 -20.14 -14.09
N LYS A 204 -18.33 -21.45 -14.03
CA LYS A 204 -19.27 -22.45 -13.45
C LYS A 204 -19.31 -22.43 -11.92
N GLY A 205 -18.39 -21.69 -11.31
CA GLY A 205 -18.23 -21.50 -9.86
C GLY A 205 -16.84 -20.90 -9.57
N GLY A 206 -16.50 -20.78 -8.29
CA GLY A 206 -15.15 -20.40 -7.86
C GLY A 206 -14.74 -18.95 -8.20
N PRO A 207 -13.42 -18.66 -8.26
CA PRO A 207 -12.88 -17.30 -8.36
C PRO A 207 -13.34 -16.53 -9.60
N GLU A 208 -13.53 -17.21 -10.74
CA GLU A 208 -13.93 -16.56 -11.98
C GLU A 208 -15.32 -15.93 -11.90
N LEU A 209 -16.24 -16.61 -11.20
CA LEU A 209 -17.57 -16.08 -10.96
C LEU A 209 -17.48 -14.79 -10.13
N THR A 210 -16.65 -14.77 -9.10
CA THR A 210 -16.41 -13.59 -8.25
C THR A 210 -15.82 -12.44 -9.06
N ARG A 211 -14.82 -12.68 -9.90
CA ARG A 211 -14.21 -11.64 -10.76
C ARG A 211 -15.21 -11.01 -11.70
N ARG A 212 -15.97 -11.84 -12.41
CA ARG A 212 -17.02 -11.39 -13.34
C ARG A 212 -18.11 -10.61 -12.62
N ALA A 213 -18.53 -11.05 -11.44
CA ALA A 213 -19.50 -10.32 -10.63
C ALA A 213 -18.97 -8.93 -10.21
N ILE A 214 -17.70 -8.82 -9.78
CA ILE A 214 -17.09 -7.53 -9.46
C ILE A 214 -17.06 -6.62 -10.69
N ASP A 215 -16.62 -7.13 -11.85
CA ASP A 215 -16.52 -6.34 -13.08
C ASP A 215 -17.86 -5.78 -13.59
N LEU A 216 -18.98 -6.41 -13.22
CA LEU A 216 -20.34 -5.97 -13.54
C LEU A 216 -20.94 -5.06 -12.44
N ILE A 217 -20.68 -5.35 -11.17
CA ILE A 217 -21.37 -4.75 -10.02
C ILE A 217 -20.57 -3.64 -9.32
N ALA A 218 -19.25 -3.63 -9.45
CA ALA A 218 -18.41 -2.61 -8.86
C ALA A 218 -17.08 -2.56 -9.63
N PRO A 219 -17.11 -2.12 -10.91
CA PRO A 219 -15.92 -2.13 -11.74
C PRO A 219 -14.80 -1.31 -11.09
N ILE A 220 -13.58 -1.85 -11.10
CA ILE A 220 -12.41 -1.20 -10.53
C ILE A 220 -11.62 -0.59 -11.69
N GLY A 221 -11.10 0.63 -11.51
CA GLY A 221 -10.24 1.30 -12.47
C GLY A 221 -8.81 1.49 -11.96
N TYR A 222 -7.89 1.81 -12.86
CA TYR A 222 -6.54 2.25 -12.52
C TYR A 222 -6.60 3.59 -11.78
N GLY A 223 -6.19 3.59 -10.52
CA GLY A 223 -6.29 4.75 -9.64
C GLY A 223 -7.48 4.71 -8.66
N GLN A 224 -8.20 3.59 -8.60
CA GLN A 224 -9.37 3.45 -7.74
C GLN A 224 -8.99 3.39 -6.25
N ARG A 225 -9.86 3.95 -5.40
CA ARG A 225 -9.92 3.74 -3.95
C ARG A 225 -11.09 2.83 -3.63
N ALA A 226 -10.84 1.53 -3.72
CA ALA A 226 -11.86 0.50 -3.53
C ALA A 226 -11.87 -0.01 -2.09
N LEU A 227 -13.06 -0.07 -1.50
CA LEU A 227 -13.27 -0.57 -0.14
C LEU A 227 -14.12 -1.84 -0.20
N ILE A 228 -13.56 -2.96 0.24
CA ILE A 228 -14.28 -4.22 0.42
C ILE A 228 -14.82 -4.22 1.85
N VAL A 229 -16.12 -3.96 1.99
CA VAL A 229 -16.80 -3.87 3.27
C VAL A 229 -17.28 -5.26 3.65
N ALA A 230 -16.61 -5.90 4.60
CA ALA A 230 -16.83 -7.31 4.89
C ALA A 230 -17.08 -7.53 6.38
N PRO A 231 -18.25 -8.10 6.75
CA PRO A 231 -18.40 -8.69 8.07
C PRO A 231 -17.55 -9.96 8.19
N ALA A 232 -17.31 -10.37 9.44
CA ALA A 232 -16.65 -11.65 9.71
C ALA A 232 -17.39 -12.81 9.01
N ARG A 233 -16.62 -13.74 8.43
CA ARG A 233 -17.12 -14.95 7.73
C ARG A 233 -17.96 -14.72 6.47
N ALA A 234 -17.89 -13.53 5.85
CA ALA A 234 -18.64 -13.23 4.63
C ALA A 234 -17.92 -13.63 3.31
N GLY A 235 -16.76 -14.28 3.38
CA GLY A 235 -15.99 -14.67 2.19
C GLY A 235 -14.95 -13.64 1.72
N LYS A 236 -14.49 -12.74 2.61
CA LYS A 236 -13.42 -11.75 2.38
C LYS A 236 -12.22 -12.34 1.64
N THR A 237 -11.66 -13.44 2.15
CA THR A 237 -10.45 -14.08 1.61
C THR A 237 -10.64 -14.59 0.18
N MET A 238 -11.78 -15.24 -0.11
CA MET A 238 -12.11 -15.71 -1.47
C MET A 238 -12.20 -14.55 -2.46
N LEU A 239 -12.76 -13.42 -2.01
CA LEU A 239 -12.87 -12.22 -2.85
C LEU A 239 -11.50 -11.59 -3.10
N LEU A 240 -10.66 -11.47 -2.07
CA LEU A 240 -9.28 -10.98 -2.22
C LEU A 240 -8.45 -11.85 -3.17
N GLN A 241 -8.53 -13.17 -3.03
CA GLN A 241 -7.85 -14.11 -3.92
C GLN A 241 -8.27 -13.90 -5.38
N ALA A 242 -9.58 -13.78 -5.61
CA ALA A 242 -10.13 -13.54 -6.94
C ALA A 242 -9.60 -12.23 -7.55
N ILE A 243 -9.53 -11.15 -6.76
CA ILE A 243 -8.98 -9.86 -7.21
C ILE A 243 -7.49 -9.98 -7.52
N VAL A 244 -6.69 -10.50 -6.58
CA VAL A 244 -5.23 -10.63 -6.72
C VAL A 244 -4.87 -11.45 -7.95
N GLU A 245 -5.52 -12.60 -8.15
CA GLU A 245 -5.30 -13.45 -9.34
C GLU A 245 -5.78 -12.74 -10.62
N GLY A 246 -6.95 -12.08 -10.60
CA GLY A 246 -7.46 -11.35 -11.77
C GLY A 246 -6.52 -10.22 -12.21
N VAL A 247 -5.97 -9.47 -11.24
CA VAL A 247 -4.98 -8.43 -11.52
C VAL A 247 -3.69 -9.03 -12.08
N ALA A 248 -3.17 -10.09 -11.46
CA ALA A 248 -1.95 -10.73 -11.93
C ALA A 248 -2.10 -11.28 -13.36
N VAL A 249 -3.20 -11.96 -13.67
CA VAL A 249 -3.40 -12.57 -15.00
C VAL A 249 -3.60 -11.52 -16.09
N ASN A 250 -4.43 -10.51 -15.85
CA ASN A 250 -4.84 -9.58 -16.90
C ASN A 250 -3.94 -8.34 -17.01
N HIS A 251 -3.23 -7.98 -15.93
CA HIS A 251 -2.46 -6.74 -15.85
C HIS A 251 -1.01 -7.03 -15.45
N PRO A 252 -0.26 -7.83 -16.23
CA PRO A 252 1.07 -8.29 -15.85
C PRO A 252 2.10 -7.19 -15.69
N GLN A 253 1.85 -6.03 -16.30
CA GLN A 253 2.72 -4.86 -16.25
C GLN A 253 2.45 -3.96 -15.03
N ALA A 254 1.33 -4.19 -14.32
CA ALA A 254 1.03 -3.46 -13.08
C ALA A 254 1.82 -4.08 -11.91
N ALA A 255 2.43 -3.23 -11.09
CA ALA A 255 3.08 -3.69 -9.87
C ALA A 255 2.01 -4.05 -8.83
N LEU A 256 1.85 -5.35 -8.56
CA LEU A 256 0.89 -5.86 -7.57
C LEU A 256 1.58 -6.05 -6.22
N LEU A 257 1.17 -5.25 -5.23
CA LEU A 257 1.67 -5.28 -3.86
C LEU A 257 0.55 -5.74 -2.92
N VAL A 258 0.76 -6.83 -2.19
CA VAL A 258 -0.21 -7.35 -1.21
C VAL A 258 0.31 -7.01 0.18
N LEU A 259 -0.38 -6.12 0.89
CA LEU A 259 -0.01 -5.66 2.22
C LEU A 259 -0.93 -6.27 3.28
N LEU A 260 -0.36 -7.06 4.18
CA LEU A 260 -1.08 -7.73 5.27
C LEU A 260 -0.66 -7.11 6.62
N VAL A 261 -1.63 -6.55 7.35
CA VAL A 261 -1.37 -5.80 8.58
C VAL A 261 -2.19 -6.35 9.73
N ASP A 262 -1.49 -6.72 10.81
CA ASP A 262 -2.08 -7.24 12.06
C ASP A 262 -2.98 -8.46 11.81
N GLU A 263 -2.57 -9.29 10.85
CA GLU A 263 -3.32 -10.48 10.47
C GLU A 263 -2.61 -11.77 10.91
N ARG A 264 -3.31 -12.89 10.84
CA ARG A 264 -2.83 -14.16 11.40
C ARG A 264 -1.70 -14.76 10.55
N PRO A 265 -0.64 -15.33 11.16
CA PRO A 265 0.47 -15.94 10.42
C PRO A 265 0.05 -17.00 9.40
N GLU A 266 -1.00 -17.78 9.69
CA GLU A 266 -1.55 -18.77 8.77
C GLU A 266 -2.21 -18.13 7.54
N GLU A 267 -2.89 -16.99 7.70
CA GLU A 267 -3.50 -16.24 6.60
C GLU A 267 -2.43 -15.54 5.74
N VAL A 268 -1.34 -15.10 6.37
CA VAL A 268 -0.14 -14.58 5.67
C VAL A 268 0.49 -15.69 4.82
N SER A 269 0.65 -16.88 5.39
CA SER A 269 1.23 -18.03 4.69
C SER A 269 0.36 -18.44 3.50
N GLU A 270 -0.97 -18.48 3.69
CA GLU A 270 -1.93 -18.76 2.62
C GLU A 270 -1.77 -17.76 1.46
N MET A 271 -1.75 -16.46 1.75
CA MET A 271 -1.53 -15.42 0.73
C MET A 271 -0.21 -15.58 -0.04
N ILE A 272 0.89 -15.93 0.64
CA ILE A 272 2.19 -16.19 -0.01
C ILE A 272 2.08 -17.39 -0.95
N THR A 273 1.40 -18.46 -0.53
CA THR A 273 1.26 -19.68 -1.35
C THR A 273 0.41 -19.48 -2.60
N TRP A 274 -0.41 -18.43 -2.67
CA TRP A 274 -1.10 -18.06 -3.92
C TRP A 274 -0.11 -17.65 -5.02
N GLY A 275 1.08 -17.15 -4.66
CA GLY A 275 2.16 -16.87 -5.61
C GLY A 275 1.90 -15.68 -6.55
N TYR A 276 1.01 -14.75 -6.17
CA TYR A 276 0.65 -13.59 -6.98
C TYR A 276 1.12 -12.29 -6.33
N GLY A 277 1.85 -11.47 -7.11
CA GLY A 277 2.37 -10.20 -6.64
C GLY A 277 3.42 -10.34 -5.53
N GLU A 278 3.82 -9.21 -4.97
CA GLU A 278 4.76 -9.17 -3.86
C GLU A 278 4.00 -9.05 -2.54
N VAL A 279 4.12 -10.06 -1.68
CA VAL A 279 3.45 -10.10 -0.38
C VAL A 279 4.36 -9.51 0.70
N VAL A 280 3.85 -8.49 1.38
CA VAL A 280 4.52 -7.77 2.47
C VAL A 280 3.62 -7.86 3.70
N ALA A 281 4.14 -8.44 4.78
CA ALA A 281 3.31 -8.74 5.94
C ALA A 281 3.93 -8.32 7.27
N SER A 282 3.06 -7.88 8.18
CA SER A 282 3.33 -7.75 9.61
C SER A 282 2.19 -8.39 10.39
N SER A 283 2.43 -9.59 10.92
CA SER A 283 1.47 -10.39 11.69
C SER A 283 1.07 -9.75 13.03
N PHE A 284 -0.06 -10.16 13.61
CA PHE A 284 -0.66 -9.56 14.82
C PHE A 284 0.20 -9.64 16.10
N ASP A 285 1.18 -10.54 16.15
CA ASP A 285 2.09 -10.72 17.27
C ASP A 285 3.17 -9.62 17.32
N MET A 286 3.20 -8.75 16.32
CA MET A 286 4.15 -7.65 16.24
C MET A 286 3.65 -6.34 16.87
N PRO A 287 4.55 -5.43 17.29
CA PRO A 287 4.16 -4.12 17.81
C PRO A 287 3.50 -3.23 16.76
N ALA A 288 2.58 -2.36 17.19
CA ALA A 288 1.87 -1.42 16.31
C ALA A 288 2.80 -0.51 15.49
N ALA A 289 3.97 -0.13 16.02
CA ALA A 289 4.97 0.64 15.29
C ALA A 289 5.50 -0.11 14.05
N ARG A 290 5.62 -1.45 14.11
CA ARG A 290 6.03 -2.27 12.96
C ARG A 290 4.97 -2.22 11.86
N HIS A 291 3.69 -2.29 12.23
CA HIS A 291 2.59 -2.19 11.26
C HIS A 291 2.63 -0.86 10.51
N THR A 292 2.84 0.25 11.24
CA THR A 292 2.92 1.58 10.61
C THR A 292 4.16 1.71 9.72
N ASP A 293 5.33 1.22 10.16
CA ASP A 293 6.57 1.35 9.40
C ASP A 293 6.53 0.59 8.06
N VAL A 294 6.03 -0.65 8.07
CA VAL A 294 5.85 -1.47 6.86
C VAL A 294 4.84 -0.83 5.91
N THR A 295 3.72 -0.33 6.45
CA THR A 295 2.68 0.36 5.66
C THR A 295 3.23 1.58 4.93
N GLU A 296 3.98 2.43 5.64
CA GLU A 296 4.58 3.63 5.05
C GLU A 296 5.63 3.27 4.01
N MET A 297 6.41 2.21 4.22
CA MET A 297 7.41 1.77 3.25
C MET A 297 6.77 1.28 1.94
N VAL A 298 5.69 0.50 2.04
CA VAL A 298 4.90 0.04 0.87
C VAL A 298 4.30 1.24 0.13
N LEU A 299 3.73 2.20 0.85
CA LEU A 299 3.17 3.41 0.24
C LEU A 299 4.23 4.22 -0.51
N GLU A 300 5.37 4.48 0.13
CA GLU A 300 6.43 5.27 -0.48
C GLU A 300 7.02 4.56 -1.70
N ARG A 301 7.23 3.23 -1.65
CA ARG A 301 7.62 2.45 -2.82
C ARG A 301 6.61 2.59 -3.96
N ALA A 302 5.31 2.45 -3.66
CA ALA A 302 4.27 2.60 -4.66
C ALA A 302 4.29 4.00 -5.30
N ARG A 303 4.50 5.05 -4.49
CA ARG A 303 4.65 6.43 -5.00
C ARG A 303 5.86 6.58 -5.92
N ARG A 304 7.00 5.99 -5.58
CA ARG A 304 8.20 6.02 -6.45
C ARG A 304 7.94 5.35 -7.80
N LEU A 305 7.22 4.24 -7.83
CA LEU A 305 6.83 3.58 -9.08
C LEU A 305 5.89 4.45 -9.93
N VAL A 306 4.90 5.11 -9.30
CA VAL A 306 3.98 6.01 -10.02
C VAL A 306 4.68 7.26 -10.55
N GLU A 307 5.68 7.79 -9.84
CA GLU A 307 6.54 8.88 -10.35
C GLU A 307 7.29 8.51 -11.64
N LEU A 308 7.43 7.21 -11.93
CA LEU A 308 8.02 6.66 -13.14
C LEU A 308 6.95 6.25 -14.18
N GLY A 309 5.70 6.69 -14.00
CA GLY A 309 4.59 6.41 -14.91
C GLY A 309 4.06 4.97 -14.83
N LYS A 310 4.40 4.21 -13.78
CA LYS A 310 3.92 2.83 -13.60
C LYS A 310 2.52 2.79 -12.99
N ASP A 311 1.78 1.75 -13.33
CA ASP A 311 0.55 1.37 -12.64
C ASP A 311 0.88 0.47 -11.45
N VAL A 312 0.38 0.83 -10.27
CA VAL A 312 0.58 0.09 -9.02
C VAL A 312 -0.77 -0.26 -8.42
N VAL A 313 -0.94 -1.50 -7.99
CA VAL A 313 -2.12 -1.98 -7.27
C VAL A 313 -1.68 -2.46 -5.90
N ILE A 314 -2.15 -1.79 -4.85
CA ILE A 314 -2.00 -2.25 -3.47
C ILE A 314 -3.30 -2.96 -3.05
N VAL A 315 -3.18 -4.22 -2.65
CA VAL A 315 -4.26 -4.97 -2.00
C VAL A 315 -3.95 -5.02 -0.50
N LEU A 316 -4.76 -4.35 0.32
CA LEU A 316 -4.55 -4.19 1.76
C LEU A 316 -5.56 -5.00 2.57
N ASP A 317 -5.07 -5.88 3.44
CA ASP A 317 -5.87 -6.61 4.42
C ASP A 317 -5.32 -6.38 5.85
N SER A 318 -5.90 -5.50 6.67
CA SER A 318 -7.07 -4.63 6.42
C SER A 318 -6.80 -3.17 6.78
N ILE A 319 -7.58 -2.27 6.17
CA ILE A 319 -7.50 -0.83 6.47
C ILE A 319 -7.93 -0.50 7.90
N THR A 320 -8.87 -1.29 8.44
CA THR A 320 -9.36 -1.14 9.81
C THR A 320 -8.24 -1.41 10.81
N ARG A 321 -7.51 -2.51 10.61
CA ARG A 321 -6.37 -2.90 11.45
C ARG A 321 -5.21 -1.92 11.30
N MET A 322 -4.91 -1.49 10.08
CA MET A 322 -3.93 -0.43 9.84
C MET A 322 -4.27 0.83 10.64
N ALA A 323 -5.51 1.32 10.59
CA ALA A 323 -5.93 2.50 11.35
C ALA A 323 -5.83 2.31 12.87
N ARG A 324 -6.14 1.11 13.39
CA ARG A 324 -5.93 0.76 14.81
C ARG A 324 -4.46 0.87 15.22
N ALA A 325 -3.54 0.43 14.35
CA ALA A 325 -2.11 0.54 14.59
C ALA A 325 -1.65 2.01 14.68
N TYR A 326 -2.05 2.86 13.72
CA TYR A 326 -1.77 4.31 13.79
C TYR A 326 -2.33 4.95 15.05
N ASN A 327 -3.59 4.64 15.40
CA ASN A 327 -4.17 5.14 16.64
C ASN A 327 -3.38 4.71 17.88
N THR A 328 -2.81 3.50 17.88
CA THR A 328 -2.00 3.01 19.00
C THR A 328 -0.66 3.75 19.11
N VAL A 329 -0.03 4.02 17.97
CA VAL A 329 1.27 4.73 17.89
C VAL A 329 1.12 6.22 18.23
N GLU A 330 0.03 6.86 17.81
CA GLU A 330 -0.20 8.30 17.98
C GLU A 330 -0.88 8.68 19.31
N ARG A 331 -1.28 7.69 20.12
CA ARG A 331 -1.92 7.92 21.43
C ARG A 331 -1.06 8.81 22.33
N GLY A 332 -1.64 9.93 22.79
CA GLY A 332 -0.98 10.83 23.75
C GLY A 332 -1.29 12.32 23.56
N THR A 333 -2.11 12.71 22.57
CA THR A 333 -2.37 14.14 22.28
C THR A 333 -3.41 14.78 23.22
N GLY A 334 -4.13 13.98 24.02
CA GLY A 334 -5.07 14.44 25.04
C GLY A 334 -6.48 14.76 24.55
N ARG A 335 -6.82 14.54 23.28
CA ARG A 335 -8.17 14.72 22.72
C ARG A 335 -8.67 13.44 22.05
N THR A 336 -9.57 12.74 22.74
CA THR A 336 -10.18 11.51 22.24
C THR A 336 -11.54 11.82 21.59
N LEU A 337 -11.74 11.37 20.36
CA LEU A 337 -13.01 11.36 19.63
C LEU A 337 -13.92 10.23 20.14
N SER A 338 -15.16 10.22 19.64
CA SER A 338 -16.09 9.12 19.86
C SER A 338 -15.47 7.78 19.43
N GLY A 339 -15.66 6.73 20.25
CA GLY A 339 -15.12 5.39 19.96
C GLY A 339 -13.66 5.16 20.37
N GLY A 340 -12.99 6.11 21.04
CA GLY A 340 -11.63 5.90 21.56
C GLY A 340 -10.50 6.15 20.54
N LEU A 341 -10.82 6.85 19.45
CA LEU A 341 -9.84 7.34 18.47
C LEU A 341 -9.25 8.66 18.94
N ASP A 342 -7.94 8.84 18.80
CA ASP A 342 -7.32 10.16 18.96
C ASP A 342 -7.77 11.08 17.80
N ALA A 343 -7.94 12.39 18.06
CA ALA A 343 -8.39 13.35 17.06
C ALA A 343 -7.48 13.44 15.83
N THR A 344 -6.20 13.06 15.97
CA THR A 344 -5.21 13.10 14.88
C THR A 344 -4.94 11.74 14.25
N ALA A 345 -5.33 10.64 14.91
CA ALA A 345 -5.02 9.26 14.52
C ALA A 345 -5.43 8.89 13.09
N MET A 346 -6.48 9.51 12.55
CA MET A 346 -6.99 9.19 11.22
C MET A 346 -6.31 9.97 10.09
N ALA A 347 -5.46 10.96 10.39
CA ALA A 347 -4.83 11.80 9.38
C ALA A 347 -3.94 10.97 8.44
N ARG A 348 -3.02 10.18 8.98
CA ARG A 348 -2.12 9.31 8.19
C ARG A 348 -2.85 8.17 7.48
N PRO A 349 -3.74 7.40 8.13
CA PRO A 349 -4.54 6.38 7.44
C PRO A 349 -5.35 6.94 6.26
N LYS A 350 -5.98 8.12 6.43
CA LYS A 350 -6.71 8.79 5.34
C LYS A 350 -5.78 9.26 4.22
N ALA A 351 -4.60 9.77 4.56
CA ALA A 351 -3.59 10.15 3.56
C ALA A 351 -3.08 8.93 2.77
N PHE A 352 -2.90 7.78 3.42
CA PHE A 352 -2.56 6.52 2.75
C PHE A 352 -3.62 6.15 1.72
N PHE A 353 -4.88 6.01 2.14
CA PHE A 353 -5.96 5.60 1.23
C PHE A 353 -6.26 6.65 0.16
N GLY A 354 -6.22 7.93 0.53
CA GLY A 354 -6.38 9.07 -0.36
C GLY A 354 -5.23 9.26 -1.35
N SER A 355 -4.11 8.54 -1.20
CA SER A 355 -3.03 8.58 -2.17
C SER A 355 -3.42 7.92 -3.49
N ALA A 356 -4.35 6.94 -3.47
CA ALA A 356 -4.79 6.27 -4.67
C ALA A 356 -5.52 7.23 -5.63
N ARG A 357 -4.99 7.30 -6.84
CA ARG A 357 -5.37 8.23 -7.90
C ARG A 357 -4.87 7.72 -9.26
N SER A 358 -5.54 8.11 -10.33
CA SER A 358 -4.95 8.06 -11.67
C SER A 358 -4.12 9.33 -11.88
N VAL A 359 -3.04 9.24 -12.65
CA VAL A 359 -2.20 10.38 -13.00
C VAL A 359 -2.51 10.78 -14.45
N ALA A 360 -2.69 12.07 -14.67
CA ALA A 360 -3.03 12.57 -16.00
C ALA A 360 -1.90 12.28 -17.03
N PRO A 361 -2.22 11.89 -18.28
CA PRO A 361 -1.21 11.53 -19.28
C PRO A 361 -0.14 12.59 -19.54
N GLU A 362 -0.51 13.87 -19.49
CA GLU A 362 0.39 15.02 -19.64
C GLU A 362 1.47 15.12 -18.54
N HIS A 363 1.28 14.40 -17.42
CA HIS A 363 2.23 14.31 -16.30
C HIS A 363 2.96 12.96 -16.22
N GLY A 364 2.99 12.20 -17.32
CA GLY A 364 3.70 10.93 -17.42
C GLY A 364 2.83 9.68 -17.21
N GLY A 365 1.53 9.86 -16.91
CA GLY A 365 0.61 8.75 -16.71
C GLY A 365 0.92 7.90 -15.47
N GLY A 366 0.49 6.64 -15.49
CA GLY A 366 0.54 5.74 -14.33
C GLY A 366 -0.65 5.91 -13.37
N SER A 367 -0.67 5.12 -12.31
CA SER A 367 -1.74 5.16 -11.32
C SER A 367 -1.37 4.44 -10.03
N LEU A 368 -1.94 4.89 -8.91
CA LEU A 368 -1.95 4.17 -7.66
C LEU A 368 -3.37 3.69 -7.38
N THR A 369 -3.61 2.40 -7.45
CA THR A 369 -4.88 1.76 -7.06
C THR A 369 -4.71 1.17 -5.67
N ILE A 370 -5.66 1.44 -4.76
CA ILE A 370 -5.70 0.80 -3.43
C ILE A 370 -7.04 0.10 -3.29
N ILE A 371 -6.99 -1.22 -3.10
CA ILE A 371 -8.13 -2.08 -2.82
C ILE A 371 -7.94 -2.58 -1.38
N ALA A 372 -8.77 -2.11 -0.46
CA ALA A 372 -8.60 -2.42 0.95
C ALA A 372 -9.85 -3.04 1.57
N THR A 373 -9.67 -4.01 2.45
CA THR A 373 -10.77 -4.56 3.24
C THR A 373 -11.05 -3.66 4.44
N ALA A 374 -12.32 -3.49 4.77
CA ALA A 374 -12.80 -2.85 5.98
C ALA A 374 -13.71 -3.80 6.74
N LEU A 375 -13.39 -4.01 8.02
CA LEU A 375 -14.20 -4.83 8.91
C LEU A 375 -15.40 -4.01 9.41
N VAL A 376 -16.59 -4.60 9.28
CA VAL A 376 -17.84 -4.06 9.82
C VAL A 376 -18.54 -5.10 10.68
N GLU A 377 -19.52 -4.66 11.47
CA GLU A 377 -20.28 -5.52 12.38
C GLU A 377 -19.39 -6.28 13.39
N THR A 378 -18.29 -5.65 13.81
CA THR A 378 -17.35 -6.22 14.79
C THR A 378 -17.84 -6.06 16.24
N GLY A 379 -18.89 -5.24 16.44
CA GLY A 379 -19.33 -4.80 17.76
C GLY A 379 -18.44 -3.70 18.37
N SER A 380 -17.41 -3.23 17.64
CA SER A 380 -16.53 -2.16 18.11
C SER A 380 -16.94 -0.81 17.51
N ARG A 381 -17.35 0.12 18.38
CA ARG A 381 -17.64 1.51 17.98
C ARG A 381 -16.43 2.21 17.32
N MET A 382 -15.21 1.80 17.68
CA MET A 382 -14.00 2.28 17.04
C MET A 382 -13.96 1.93 15.55
N ASP A 383 -14.32 0.69 15.20
CA ASP A 383 -14.32 0.22 13.82
C ASP A 383 -15.42 0.91 13.00
N ASP A 384 -16.59 1.13 13.59
CA ASP A 384 -17.68 1.86 12.94
C ASP A 384 -17.25 3.28 12.54
N VAL A 385 -16.54 3.99 13.44
CA VAL A 385 -16.02 5.34 13.16
C VAL A 385 -14.91 5.29 12.10
N ILE A 386 -13.99 4.33 12.19
CA ILE A 386 -12.94 4.13 11.17
C ILE A 386 -13.58 3.89 9.79
N PHE A 387 -14.59 3.04 9.72
CA PHE A 387 -15.29 2.71 8.48
C PHE A 387 -15.92 3.96 7.85
N GLU A 388 -16.66 4.76 8.61
CA GLU A 388 -17.32 5.97 8.09
C GLU A 388 -16.31 7.01 7.56
N GLU A 389 -15.14 7.16 8.21
CA GLU A 389 -14.06 8.03 7.73
C GLU A 389 -13.51 7.59 6.37
N PHE A 390 -13.35 6.28 6.16
CA PHE A 390 -12.86 5.74 4.89
C PHE A 390 -13.91 5.69 3.80
N LYS A 391 -15.17 5.45 4.15
CA LYS A 391 -16.30 5.49 3.21
C LYS A 391 -16.42 6.85 2.52
N GLY A 392 -16.22 7.95 3.26
CA GLY A 392 -16.17 9.30 2.68
C GLY A 392 -15.00 9.54 1.73
N THR A 393 -13.91 8.79 1.90
CA THR A 393 -12.66 8.92 1.12
C THR A 393 -12.67 8.04 -0.14
N GLY A 394 -13.29 6.86 -0.06
CA GLY A 394 -13.38 5.88 -1.16
C GLY A 394 -14.26 6.34 -2.32
N ASN A 395 -14.09 5.68 -3.47
CA ASN A 395 -14.91 5.90 -4.66
C ASN A 395 -15.41 4.59 -5.31
N CYS A 396 -15.09 3.43 -4.74
CA CYS A 396 -15.69 2.13 -5.05
C CYS A 396 -15.96 1.41 -3.72
N GLU A 397 -17.16 0.83 -3.58
CA GLU A 397 -17.57 0.06 -2.42
C GLU A 397 -18.05 -1.32 -2.90
N ILE A 398 -17.46 -2.39 -2.38
CA ILE A 398 -17.89 -3.78 -2.58
C ILE A 398 -18.33 -4.31 -1.22
N LYS A 399 -19.64 -4.41 -0.99
CA LYS A 399 -20.18 -4.83 0.30
C LYS A 399 -20.50 -6.31 0.27
N LEU A 400 -20.09 -7.02 1.32
CA LEU A 400 -20.43 -8.42 1.51
C LEU A 400 -21.59 -8.55 2.50
N ASP A 401 -22.58 -9.36 2.12
CA ASP A 401 -23.80 -9.63 2.89
C ASP A 401 -23.66 -10.99 3.61
N ARG A 402 -23.64 -10.95 4.95
CA ARG A 402 -23.55 -12.16 5.78
C ARG A 402 -24.72 -13.12 5.51
N SER A 403 -25.91 -12.61 5.20
CA SER A 403 -27.09 -13.44 4.97
C SER A 403 -26.99 -14.29 3.69
N LEU A 404 -26.25 -13.82 2.68
CA LEU A 404 -25.90 -14.60 1.49
C LEU A 404 -24.92 -15.72 1.83
N ALA A 405 -23.88 -15.40 2.60
CA ALA A 405 -22.88 -16.37 3.04
C ALA A 405 -23.48 -17.49 3.91
N GLU A 406 -24.42 -17.17 4.81
CA GLU A 406 -25.17 -18.12 5.64
C GLU A 406 -26.02 -19.09 4.80
N LYS A 407 -26.57 -18.61 3.67
CA LYS A 407 -27.27 -19.41 2.67
C LYS A 407 -26.35 -20.14 1.69
N ARG A 408 -25.02 -19.98 1.85
CA ARG A 408 -23.98 -20.52 0.95
C ARG A 408 -24.06 -20.00 -0.49
N ILE A 409 -24.55 -18.77 -0.67
CA ILE A 409 -24.57 -18.09 -1.96
C ILE A 409 -23.27 -17.29 -2.08
N TYR A 410 -22.42 -17.66 -3.04
CA TYR A 410 -21.14 -17.01 -3.30
C TYR A 410 -20.99 -16.58 -4.76
N PRO A 411 -20.42 -15.40 -5.04
CA PRO A 411 -19.89 -14.41 -4.10
C PRO A 411 -21.00 -13.73 -3.30
N ALA A 412 -20.77 -13.50 -2.01
CA ALA A 412 -21.74 -12.93 -1.10
C ALA A 412 -21.81 -11.39 -1.23
N ILE A 413 -21.81 -10.85 -2.46
CA ILE A 413 -21.82 -9.40 -2.73
C ILE A 413 -23.26 -8.87 -2.62
N ASP A 414 -23.47 -7.80 -1.88
CA ASP A 414 -24.72 -7.05 -1.94
C ASP A 414 -24.74 -6.21 -3.22
N VAL A 415 -25.46 -6.70 -4.24
CA VAL A 415 -25.56 -6.03 -5.56
C VAL A 415 -26.26 -4.68 -5.51
N SER A 416 -27.06 -4.42 -4.47
CA SER A 416 -27.88 -3.22 -4.37
C SER A 416 -27.08 -2.04 -3.80
N THR A 417 -26.16 -2.32 -2.88
CA THR A 417 -25.38 -1.30 -2.17
C THR A 417 -23.91 -1.24 -2.59
N SER A 418 -23.45 -2.17 -3.43
CA SER A 418 -22.13 -2.14 -4.05
C SER A 418 -22.12 -1.34 -5.35
N GLY A 419 -21.03 -0.62 -5.61
CA GLY A 419 -20.89 0.17 -6.83
C GLY A 419 -19.65 1.04 -6.87
N THR A 420 -19.41 1.62 -8.04
CA THR A 420 -18.30 2.53 -8.31
C THR A 420 -18.82 3.89 -8.73
N ARG A 421 -18.31 4.96 -8.12
CA ARG A 421 -18.61 6.33 -8.54
C ARG A 421 -18.02 6.57 -9.92
N ARG A 422 -18.79 7.21 -10.81
CA ARG A 422 -18.40 7.46 -12.20
C ARG A 422 -18.07 6.18 -12.99
N GLU A 423 -18.81 5.09 -12.73
CA GLU A 423 -18.64 3.83 -13.45
C GLU A 423 -18.91 3.96 -14.96
N ASP A 424 -19.60 5.02 -15.41
CA ASP A 424 -19.79 5.38 -16.81
C ASP A 424 -18.46 5.49 -17.59
N LYS A 425 -17.37 5.84 -16.90
CA LYS A 425 -16.03 5.94 -17.49
C LYS A 425 -15.30 4.61 -17.62
N LEU A 426 -15.78 3.56 -16.96
CA LEU A 426 -15.13 2.25 -16.90
C LEU A 426 -15.80 1.21 -17.79
N PHE A 427 -16.95 1.55 -18.38
CA PHE A 427 -17.62 0.74 -19.39
C PHE A 427 -17.47 1.39 -20.76
N ARG A 428 -17.54 0.57 -21.81
CA ARG A 428 -17.60 1.12 -23.16
C ARG A 428 -18.94 1.80 -23.40
N PRO A 429 -19.02 2.83 -24.27
CA PRO A 429 -20.28 3.52 -24.55
C PRO A 429 -21.43 2.61 -25.00
N ASP A 430 -21.14 1.56 -25.76
CA ASP A 430 -22.12 0.56 -26.25
C ASP A 430 -22.66 -0.35 -25.13
N GLN A 431 -21.98 -0.43 -23.99
CA GLN A 431 -22.36 -1.28 -22.86
C GLN A 431 -23.26 -0.57 -21.85
N LEU A 432 -23.27 0.76 -21.83
CA LEU A 432 -23.88 1.54 -20.73
C LEU A 432 -25.38 1.25 -20.55
N GLU A 433 -26.15 1.20 -21.64
CA GLU A 433 -27.59 0.89 -21.56
C GLU A 433 -27.86 -0.52 -21.02
N HIS A 434 -27.04 -1.49 -21.42
CA HIS A 434 -27.13 -2.87 -20.92
C HIS A 434 -26.77 -2.94 -19.43
N VAL A 435 -25.73 -2.22 -19.00
CA VAL A 435 -25.34 -2.12 -17.58
C VAL A 435 -26.47 -1.49 -16.77
N TYR A 436 -27.08 -0.40 -17.23
CA TYR A 436 -28.21 0.22 -16.54
C TYR A 436 -29.43 -0.69 -16.45
N THR A 437 -29.69 -1.47 -17.50
CA THR A 437 -30.75 -2.47 -17.52
C THR A 437 -30.49 -3.60 -16.52
N LEU A 438 -29.26 -4.12 -16.48
CA LEU A 438 -28.80 -5.08 -15.48
C LEU A 438 -29.04 -4.54 -14.05
N ARG A 439 -28.57 -3.32 -13.77
CA ARG A 439 -28.69 -2.69 -12.45
C ARG A 439 -30.13 -2.53 -12.00
N ARG A 440 -30.99 -2.00 -12.88
CA ARG A 440 -32.42 -1.82 -12.58
C ARG A 440 -33.10 -3.16 -12.30
N GLY A 441 -32.79 -4.19 -13.08
CA GLY A 441 -33.34 -5.53 -12.86
C GLY A 441 -32.92 -6.13 -11.51
N LEU A 442 -31.62 -6.04 -11.17
CA LEU A 442 -31.10 -6.57 -9.90
C LEU A 442 -31.68 -5.83 -8.68
N GLN A 443 -31.88 -4.51 -8.76
CA GLN A 443 -32.46 -3.71 -7.67
C GLN A 443 -33.92 -4.01 -7.37
N GLN A 444 -34.66 -4.61 -8.31
CA GLN A 444 -36.06 -5.00 -8.11
C GLN A 444 -36.21 -6.35 -7.39
N MET A 445 -35.11 -7.10 -7.24
CA MET A 445 -35.11 -8.42 -6.61
C MET A 445 -34.61 -8.35 -5.17
N PRO A 446 -35.07 -9.25 -4.28
CA PRO A 446 -34.41 -9.47 -2.99
C PRO A 446 -32.94 -9.90 -3.19
N SER A 447 -32.05 -9.48 -2.28
CA SER A 447 -30.58 -9.71 -2.35
C SER A 447 -30.19 -11.14 -2.78
N SER A 448 -30.77 -12.17 -2.13
CA SER A 448 -30.48 -13.57 -2.47
C SER A 448 -30.91 -13.96 -3.87
N SER A 449 -32.11 -13.54 -4.30
CA SER A 449 -32.61 -13.84 -5.64
C SER A 449 -31.84 -13.08 -6.72
N ALA A 450 -31.43 -11.85 -6.45
CA ALA A 450 -30.62 -11.05 -7.35
C ALA A 450 -29.26 -11.71 -7.59
N MET A 451 -28.59 -12.17 -6.51
CA MET A 451 -27.30 -12.84 -6.62
C MET A 451 -27.40 -14.21 -7.31
N GLU A 452 -28.40 -15.02 -6.97
CA GLU A 452 -28.64 -16.31 -7.65
C GLU A 452 -28.91 -16.13 -9.14
N TRP A 453 -29.69 -15.11 -9.51
CA TRP A 453 -29.94 -14.77 -10.91
C TRP A 453 -28.64 -14.37 -11.61
N LEU A 454 -27.82 -13.52 -10.99
CA LEU A 454 -26.55 -13.07 -11.55
C LEU A 454 -25.57 -14.23 -11.75
N ILE A 455 -25.42 -15.09 -10.73
CA ILE A 455 -24.63 -16.34 -10.77
C ILE A 455 -25.05 -17.18 -11.97
N LYS A 456 -26.36 -17.41 -12.14
CA LYS A 456 -26.90 -18.22 -13.24
C LYS A 456 -26.60 -17.60 -14.61
N ARG A 457 -26.71 -16.28 -14.74
CA ARG A 457 -26.42 -15.57 -16.00
C ARG A 457 -24.94 -15.57 -16.35
N ILE A 458 -24.07 -15.35 -15.36
CA ILE A 458 -22.61 -15.44 -15.52
C ILE A 458 -22.22 -16.85 -15.97
N ALA A 459 -22.72 -17.89 -15.29
CA ALA A 459 -22.40 -19.28 -15.62
C ALA A 459 -22.90 -19.73 -17.00
N ALA A 460 -23.95 -19.09 -17.52
CA ALA A 460 -24.54 -19.40 -18.82
C ALA A 460 -23.87 -18.68 -20.00
N THR A 461 -22.94 -17.76 -19.76
CA THR A 461 -22.33 -16.91 -20.78
C THR A 461 -20.81 -17.05 -20.79
N PRO A 462 -20.16 -16.97 -21.96
CA PRO A 462 -18.70 -17.14 -22.06
C PRO A 462 -17.93 -15.99 -21.41
N GLY A 463 -18.51 -14.79 -21.38
CA GLY A 463 -17.94 -13.66 -20.66
C GLY A 463 -18.90 -12.50 -20.43
N ASN A 464 -18.43 -11.44 -19.77
CA ASN A 464 -19.29 -10.31 -19.38
C ASN A 464 -19.85 -9.53 -20.57
N ASP A 465 -19.10 -9.41 -21.66
CA ASP A 465 -19.57 -8.74 -22.88
C ASP A 465 -20.79 -9.48 -23.47
N ALA A 466 -20.67 -10.80 -23.65
CA ALA A 466 -21.77 -11.64 -24.12
C ALA A 466 -22.98 -11.66 -23.15
N LEU A 467 -22.74 -11.49 -21.85
CA LEU A 467 -23.82 -11.35 -20.87
C LEU A 467 -24.58 -10.04 -21.10
N LEU A 468 -23.86 -8.93 -21.24
CA LEU A 468 -24.45 -7.60 -21.40
C LEU A 468 -25.22 -7.48 -22.72
N GLU A 469 -24.67 -7.98 -23.83
CA GLU A 469 -25.34 -8.00 -25.15
C GLU A 469 -26.60 -8.87 -25.17
N GLY A 470 -26.72 -9.82 -24.24
CA GLY A 470 -27.86 -10.73 -24.13
C GLY A 470 -28.98 -10.25 -23.21
N LEU A 471 -28.89 -9.03 -22.65
CA LEU A 471 -29.93 -8.38 -21.82
C LEU A 471 -30.90 -7.58 -22.69
#